data_AF-A0A419IWE6-F1
#
_entry.id   AF-A0A419IWE6-F1
#
_cell.length_a   1.000
_cell.length_b   1.000
_cell.length_c   1.000
_cell.angle_alpha   90.00
_cell.angle_beta   90.00
_cell.angle_gamma   90.00
#
_symmetry.space_group_name_H-M   'P 1'
#
loop_
_entity.id
_entity.type
_entity.pdbx_description
1 polymer ?
#
loop_
_entity_poly.entity_id
_entity_poly.type
_entity_poly.pdbx_seq_one_letter_code
_entity_poly.pdbx_strand_id
1 'polypeptide(L)'
;MLDTKSTAWQYLSKPQQELFSEGYYLVADIKQHVPLHPISDYSFLVFPFAKAYEGFLKKLFFDMGLIKQFEYESDHWRIGKALSPHLQKLLKKRSVYRKLVELTNSADLPELLWRTWKHGRNLVFHYFPHNLSKLSLAEAEALITEIEQAVVASVAALEKHQPVVTAIAQAK
;
A
#
# COMPACT_ATOMS: atom_id res chain seq x y z
N MET A 1 5.26 6.55 11.34
CA MET A 1 4.22 5.89 12.15
C MET A 1 2.92 6.62 11.99
N LEU A 2 1.91 5.95 11.45
CA LEU A 2 0.54 6.45 11.36
C LEU A 2 -0.04 6.74 12.75
N ASP A 3 -0.69 7.89 12.90
CA ASP A 3 -1.44 8.22 14.10
C ASP A 3 -2.68 7.32 14.19
N THR A 4 -2.79 6.55 15.29
CA THR A 4 -3.92 5.66 15.58
C THR A 4 -5.28 6.37 15.63
N LYS A 5 -5.30 7.69 15.85
CA LYS A 5 -6.52 8.52 15.85
C LYS A 5 -6.85 9.11 14.48
N SER A 6 -5.97 8.97 13.49
CA SER A 6 -6.19 9.50 12.15
C SER A 6 -7.29 8.75 11.39
N THR A 7 -7.99 9.43 10.49
CA THR A 7 -8.96 8.79 9.58
C THR A 7 -8.32 7.70 8.73
N ALA A 8 -7.06 7.90 8.33
CA ALA A 8 -6.27 6.92 7.61
C ALA A 8 -6.11 5.60 8.39
N TRP A 9 -5.80 5.66 9.69
CA TRP A 9 -5.71 4.48 10.54
C TRP A 9 -7.06 3.79 10.73
N GLN A 10 -8.11 4.57 10.98
CA GLN A 10 -9.46 4.04 11.20
C GLN A 10 -10.05 3.41 9.94
N TYR A 11 -9.61 3.83 8.75
CA TYR A 11 -10.01 3.21 7.49
C TYR A 11 -9.40 1.82 7.26
N LEU A 12 -8.23 1.54 7.85
CA LEU A 12 -7.61 0.23 7.80
C LEU A 12 -8.47 -0.79 8.54
N SER A 13 -8.66 -1.95 7.94
CA SER A 13 -9.28 -3.10 8.64
C SER A 13 -8.41 -3.56 9.81
N LYS A 14 -9.02 -4.25 10.78
CA LYS A 14 -8.30 -4.75 11.96
C LYS A 14 -7.04 -5.56 11.63
N PRO A 15 -7.05 -6.51 10.67
CA PRO A 15 -5.82 -7.22 10.29
C PRO A 15 -4.74 -6.33 9.65
N GLN A 16 -5.14 -5.25 8.96
CA GLN A 16 -4.18 -4.30 8.41
C GLN A 16 -3.54 -3.45 9.52
N GLN A 17 -4.34 -2.99 10.49
CA GLN A 17 -3.82 -2.28 11.67
C GLN A 17 -2.82 -3.15 12.45
N GLU A 18 -3.13 -4.43 12.64
CA GLU A 18 -2.24 -5.40 13.28
C GLU A 18 -0.90 -5.52 12.54
N LEU A 19 -0.92 -5.69 11.21
CA LEU A 19 0.29 -5.72 10.39
C LEU A 19 1.13 -4.44 10.50
N PHE A 20 0.51 -3.26 10.53
CA PHE A 20 1.24 -2.00 10.76
C PHE A 20 1.86 -1.97 12.16
N SER A 21 1.10 -2.34 13.20
CA SER A 21 1.59 -2.38 14.58
C SER A 21 2.75 -3.35 14.77
N GLU A 22 2.66 -4.56 14.20
CA GLU A 22 3.73 -5.55 14.21
C GLU A 22 4.96 -5.04 13.44
N GLY A 23 4.75 -4.39 12.30
CA GLY A 23 5.83 -3.75 11.54
C GLY A 23 6.56 -2.67 12.36
N TYR A 24 5.83 -1.81 13.06
CA TYR A 24 6.44 -0.82 13.96
C TYR A 24 7.21 -1.46 15.10
N TYR A 25 6.68 -2.53 15.68
CA TYR A 25 7.37 -3.30 16.71
C TYR A 25 8.71 -3.83 16.19
N LEU A 26 8.74 -4.46 15.00
CA LEU A 26 9.99 -4.98 14.41
C LEU A 26 11.03 -3.89 14.14
N VAL A 27 10.59 -2.72 13.63
CA VAL A 27 11.48 -1.57 13.40
C VAL A 27 12.02 -1.00 14.71
N ALA A 28 11.20 -0.96 15.77
CA ALA A 28 11.66 -0.51 17.07
C ALA A 28 12.65 -1.50 17.70
N ASP A 29 12.34 -2.80 17.62
CA ASP A 29 13.15 -3.87 18.18
C ASP A 29 14.56 -3.89 17.58
N ILE A 30 14.67 -3.82 16.25
CA ILE A 30 15.97 -3.84 15.57
C ILE A 30 16.83 -2.60 15.85
N LYS A 31 16.19 -1.48 16.21
CA LYS A 31 16.88 -0.24 16.59
C LYS A 31 17.37 -0.26 18.03
N GLN A 32 16.67 -0.96 18.91
CA GLN A 32 17.02 -1.07 20.32
C GLN A 32 18.02 -2.19 20.58
N HIS A 33 17.92 -3.29 19.85
CA HIS A 33 18.76 -4.47 20.02
C HIS A 33 19.80 -4.54 18.90
N VAL A 34 21.08 -4.38 19.26
CA VAL A 34 22.19 -4.61 18.32
C VAL A 34 22.21 -6.09 17.94
N PRO A 35 22.02 -6.45 16.66
CA PRO A 35 22.07 -7.84 16.24
C PRO A 35 23.44 -8.45 16.54
N LEU A 36 23.45 -9.67 17.08
CA LEU A 36 24.70 -10.43 17.30
C LEU A 36 25.50 -10.64 15.99
N HIS A 37 24.80 -10.66 14.86
CA HIS A 37 25.38 -10.74 13.52
C HIS A 37 24.87 -9.58 12.66
N PRO A 38 25.72 -8.92 11.86
CA PRO A 38 25.28 -7.86 10.96
C PRO A 38 24.20 -8.33 10.00
N ILE A 39 23.06 -7.64 10.00
CA ILE A 39 21.99 -7.85 9.02
C ILE A 39 22.38 -7.14 7.72
N SER A 40 22.45 -7.90 6.63
CA SER A 40 22.84 -7.35 5.32
C SER A 40 21.67 -6.84 4.48
N ASP A 41 20.43 -7.16 4.86
CA ASP A 41 19.22 -6.79 4.12
C ASP A 41 18.03 -6.62 5.08
N TYR A 42 17.48 -5.42 5.11
CA TYR A 42 16.36 -5.00 5.97
C TYR A 42 15.01 -5.08 5.26
N SER A 43 14.95 -5.67 4.06
CA SER A 43 13.70 -5.86 3.29
C SER A 43 12.57 -6.49 4.11
N PHE A 44 12.89 -7.40 5.05
CA PHE A 44 11.91 -8.05 5.91
C PHE A 44 11.12 -7.08 6.80
N LEU A 45 11.68 -5.92 7.15
CA LEU A 45 10.97 -4.90 7.93
C LEU A 45 9.82 -4.26 7.13
N VAL A 46 9.91 -4.25 5.80
CA VAL A 46 8.89 -3.66 4.91
C VAL A 46 7.72 -4.63 4.72
N PHE A 47 7.91 -5.94 4.95
CA PHE A 47 6.91 -6.96 4.60
C PHE A 47 5.54 -6.78 5.26
N PRO A 48 5.41 -6.46 6.56
CA PRO A 48 4.11 -6.25 7.19
C PRO A 48 3.36 -5.08 6.53
N PHE A 49 4.06 -3.97 6.30
CA PHE A 49 3.52 -2.77 5.66
C PHE A 49 3.11 -3.04 4.21
N ALA A 50 3.95 -3.74 3.43
CA ALA A 50 3.65 -4.10 2.06
C ALA A 50 2.41 -4.99 1.95
N LYS A 51 2.27 -5.96 2.87
CA LYS A 51 1.09 -6.85 2.94
C LYS A 51 -0.17 -6.08 3.32
N ALA A 52 -0.08 -5.20 4.33
CA ALA A 52 -1.18 -4.34 4.73
C ALA A 52 -1.60 -3.40 3.59
N TYR A 53 -0.63 -2.82 2.89
CA TYR A 53 -0.85 -1.92 1.76
C TYR A 53 -1.51 -2.63 0.57
N GLU A 54 -1.13 -3.86 0.25
CA GLU A 54 -1.81 -4.65 -0.79
C GLU A 54 -3.29 -4.89 -0.46
N GLY A 55 -3.59 -5.27 0.78
CA GLY A 55 -4.98 -5.39 1.24
C GLY A 55 -5.73 -4.04 1.23
N PHE A 56 -5.05 -2.97 1.64
CA PHE A 56 -5.60 -1.61 1.67
C PHE A 56 -5.99 -1.15 0.27
N LEU A 57 -5.11 -1.30 -0.72
CA LEU A 57 -5.39 -0.93 -2.10
C LEU A 57 -6.60 -1.71 -2.65
N LYS A 58 -6.70 -3.01 -2.35
CA LYS A 58 -7.84 -3.83 -2.81
C LYS A 58 -9.16 -3.29 -2.22
N LYS A 59 -9.17 -2.97 -0.92
CA LYS A 59 -10.32 -2.36 -0.23
C LYS A 59 -10.65 -0.98 -0.80
N LEU A 60 -9.66 -0.12 -0.95
CA LEU A 60 -9.82 1.23 -1.53
C LEU A 60 -10.48 1.18 -2.91
N PHE A 61 -9.99 0.30 -3.79
CA PHE A 61 -10.55 0.19 -5.14
C PHE A 61 -11.98 -0.34 -5.14
N PHE A 62 -12.32 -1.20 -4.19
CA PHE A 62 -13.69 -1.69 -4.03
C PHE A 62 -14.62 -0.59 -3.50
N ASP A 63 -14.22 0.10 -2.43
CA ASP A 63 -15.00 1.17 -1.81
C ASP A 63 -15.23 2.33 -2.78
N MET A 64 -14.25 2.67 -3.62
CA MET A 64 -14.36 3.67 -4.69
C MET A 64 -15.17 3.17 -5.91
N GLY A 65 -15.66 1.93 -5.93
CA GLY A 65 -16.41 1.34 -7.05
C GLY A 65 -15.57 1.08 -8.31
N LEU A 66 -14.24 1.05 -8.18
CA LEU A 66 -13.31 0.85 -9.29
C LEU A 66 -13.21 -0.63 -9.69
N ILE A 67 -13.47 -1.54 -8.74
CA ILE A 67 -13.54 -2.98 -8.95
C ILE A 67 -14.84 -3.54 -8.38
N LYS A 68 -15.27 -4.70 -8.88
CA LYS A 68 -16.50 -5.39 -8.43
C LYS A 68 -16.21 -6.36 -7.28
N GLN A 69 -17.26 -6.80 -6.58
CA GLN A 69 -17.16 -7.78 -5.47
C GLN A 69 -16.33 -9.01 -5.86
N PHE A 70 -16.59 -9.62 -7.02
CA PHE A 70 -15.86 -10.81 -7.45
C PHE A 70 -14.37 -10.55 -7.70
N GLU A 71 -13.98 -9.31 -8.05
CA GLU A 71 -12.56 -8.92 -8.19
C GLU A 71 -11.92 -8.68 -6.82
N TYR A 72 -12.69 -8.09 -5.89
CA TYR A 72 -12.29 -7.87 -4.51
C TYR A 72 -12.05 -9.20 -3.75
N GLU A 73 -12.86 -10.22 -3.99
CA GLU A 73 -12.73 -11.53 -3.35
C GLU A 73 -11.75 -12.47 -4.08
N SER A 74 -11.39 -12.18 -5.33
CA SER A 74 -10.56 -13.09 -6.14
C SER A 74 -9.11 -13.17 -5.67
N ASP A 75 -8.60 -14.40 -5.54
CA ASP A 75 -7.16 -14.68 -5.34
C ASP A 75 -6.30 -14.44 -6.59
N HIS A 76 -6.94 -14.34 -7.76
CA HIS A 76 -6.27 -14.22 -9.05
C HIS A 76 -6.20 -12.77 -9.53
N TRP A 77 -7.01 -11.87 -8.96
CA TRP A 77 -7.00 -10.47 -9.33
C TRP A 77 -5.73 -9.79 -8.78
N ARG A 78 -4.94 -9.18 -9.66
CA ARG A 78 -3.60 -8.66 -9.33
C ARG A 78 -3.59 -7.13 -9.34
N ILE A 79 -3.32 -6.55 -8.17
CA ILE A 79 -3.16 -5.09 -7.99
C ILE A 79 -2.12 -4.53 -8.96
N GLY A 80 -0.93 -5.14 -9.02
CA GLY A 80 0.15 -4.68 -9.90
C GLY A 80 -0.25 -4.59 -11.38
N LYS A 81 -1.11 -5.49 -11.86
CA LYS A 81 -1.61 -5.46 -13.23
C LYS A 81 -2.64 -4.35 -13.42
N ALA A 82 -3.62 -4.28 -12.52
CA ALA A 82 -4.74 -3.34 -12.63
C ALA A 82 -4.30 -1.87 -12.47
N LEU A 83 -3.32 -1.64 -11.60
CA LEU A 83 -2.79 -0.33 -11.25
C LEU A 83 -1.59 0.08 -12.12
N SER A 84 -1.14 -0.74 -13.07
CA SER A 84 0.02 -0.38 -13.90
C SER A 84 -0.29 0.72 -14.92
N PRO A 85 0.46 1.84 -14.94
CA PRO A 85 0.34 2.87 -15.97
C PRO A 85 0.70 2.33 -17.37
N HIS A 86 1.62 1.37 -17.45
CA HIS A 86 2.07 0.78 -18.71
C HIS A 86 1.02 -0.14 -19.34
N LEU A 87 0.14 -0.75 -18.52
CA LEU A 87 -0.91 -1.65 -19.02
C LEU A 87 -2.24 -0.94 -19.29
N GLN A 88 -2.36 0.35 -19.00
CA GLN A 88 -3.63 1.08 -19.13
C GLN A 88 -4.23 1.01 -20.55
N LYS A 89 -3.38 1.07 -21.59
CA LYS A 89 -3.82 1.01 -23.01
C LYS A 89 -4.39 -0.36 -23.35
N LEU A 90 -3.74 -1.43 -22.86
CA LEU A 90 -4.17 -2.81 -23.07
C LEU A 90 -5.45 -3.13 -22.30
N LEU A 91 -5.53 -2.67 -21.05
CA LEU A 91 -6.65 -2.95 -20.14
C LEU A 91 -7.88 -2.08 -20.42
N LYS A 92 -7.71 -0.92 -21.08
CA LYS A 92 -8.78 0.03 -21.40
C LYS A 92 -9.60 0.35 -20.14
N LYS A 93 -10.93 0.18 -20.20
CA LYS A 93 -11.88 0.40 -19.09
C LYS A 93 -11.69 -0.55 -17.89
N ARG A 94 -10.82 -1.56 -17.98
CA ARG A 94 -10.48 -2.45 -16.86
C ARG A 94 -9.28 -1.96 -16.03
N SER A 95 -8.57 -0.94 -16.50
CA SER A 95 -7.43 -0.37 -15.75
C SER A 95 -7.94 0.43 -14.56
N VAL A 96 -7.55 0.04 -13.34
CA VAL A 96 -7.79 0.83 -12.13
C VAL A 96 -7.00 2.13 -12.19
N TYR A 97 -5.76 2.10 -12.68
CA TYR A 97 -4.97 3.30 -12.91
C TYR A 97 -5.74 4.35 -13.72
N ARG A 98 -6.27 3.95 -14.89
CA ARG A 98 -7.03 4.85 -15.76
C ARG A 98 -8.29 5.39 -15.07
N LYS A 99 -9.05 4.53 -14.40
CA LYS A 99 -10.27 4.95 -13.69
C LYS A 99 -9.96 5.96 -12.58
N LEU A 100 -8.85 5.78 -11.87
CA LEU A 100 -8.38 6.74 -10.87
C LEU A 100 -8.05 8.09 -11.49
N VAL A 101 -7.31 8.11 -12.61
CA VAL A 101 -7.02 9.36 -13.34
C VAL A 101 -8.31 10.07 -13.74
N GLU A 102 -9.28 9.32 -14.27
CA GLU A 102 -10.59 9.87 -14.68
C GLU A 102 -11.39 10.39 -13.46
N LEU A 103 -11.32 9.72 -12.31
CA LEU A 103 -12.03 10.09 -11.09
C LEU A 103 -11.43 11.33 -10.40
N THR A 104 -10.10 11.41 -10.30
CA THR A 104 -9.39 12.50 -9.62
C THR A 104 -9.08 13.67 -10.55
N ASN A 105 -9.25 13.47 -11.86
CA ASN A 105 -8.76 14.38 -12.91
C ASN A 105 -7.25 14.69 -12.79
N SER A 106 -6.47 13.75 -12.26
CA SER A 106 -5.02 13.85 -12.11
C SER A 106 -4.33 12.48 -12.10
N ALA A 107 -3.12 12.41 -12.63
CA ALA A 107 -2.27 11.22 -12.55
C ALA A 107 -1.53 11.05 -11.23
N ASP A 108 -1.52 12.07 -10.36
CA ASP A 108 -0.66 12.09 -9.17
C ASP A 108 -0.97 10.96 -8.19
N LEU A 109 -2.26 10.77 -7.86
CA LEU A 109 -2.69 9.70 -6.97
C LEU A 109 -2.40 8.30 -7.57
N PRO A 110 -2.91 7.94 -8.76
CA PRO A 110 -2.66 6.60 -9.29
C PRO A 110 -1.17 6.29 -9.52
N GLU A 111 -0.35 7.28 -9.88
CA GLU A 111 1.10 7.11 -9.99
C GLU A 111 1.75 6.89 -8.62
N LEU A 112 1.36 7.67 -7.60
CA LEU A 112 1.79 7.45 -6.22
C LEU A 112 1.49 6.02 -5.79
N LEU A 113 0.24 5.55 -5.96
CA LEU A 113 -0.16 4.22 -5.51
C LEU A 113 0.59 3.11 -6.26
N TRP A 114 0.77 3.26 -7.56
CA TRP A 114 1.50 2.28 -8.36
C TRP A 114 2.98 2.22 -7.97
N ARG A 115 3.63 3.39 -7.87
CA ARG A 115 5.06 3.50 -7.51
C ARG A 115 5.31 2.93 -6.14
N THR A 116 4.49 3.26 -5.16
CA THR A 116 4.61 2.77 -3.79
C THR A 116 4.39 1.25 -3.72
N TRP A 117 3.39 0.70 -4.44
CA TRP A 117 3.24 -0.75 -4.55
C TRP A 117 4.44 -1.41 -5.24
N LYS A 118 4.97 -0.79 -6.30
CA LYS A 118 6.13 -1.32 -7.03
C LYS A 118 7.37 -1.35 -6.15
N HIS A 119 7.70 -0.27 -5.46
CA HIS A 119 8.89 -0.20 -4.62
C HIS A 119 8.73 -1.01 -3.33
N GLY A 120 7.68 -0.76 -2.56
CA GLY A 120 7.48 -1.36 -1.25
C GLY A 120 7.10 -2.85 -1.30
N ARG A 121 6.48 -3.32 -2.39
CA ARG A 121 6.05 -4.72 -2.54
C ARG A 121 6.70 -5.41 -3.72
N ASN A 122 6.71 -4.86 -4.92
CA ASN A 122 7.21 -5.63 -6.06
C ASN A 122 8.73 -5.87 -5.99
N LEU A 123 9.51 -4.79 -5.86
CA LEU A 123 10.97 -4.86 -5.88
C LEU A 123 11.55 -5.50 -4.62
N VAL A 124 10.96 -5.23 -3.47
CA VAL A 124 11.34 -5.83 -2.17
C VAL A 124 11.29 -7.36 -2.18
N PHE A 125 10.35 -7.97 -2.93
CA PHE A 125 10.21 -9.43 -3.01
C PHE A 125 10.92 -10.06 -4.22
N HIS A 126 11.43 -9.26 -5.17
CA HIS A 126 12.06 -9.79 -6.37
C HIS A 126 13.55 -10.03 -6.19
N TYR A 127 13.97 -11.26 -6.46
CA TYR A 127 15.37 -11.62 -6.56
C TYR A 127 15.89 -11.32 -7.97
N PHE A 128 16.73 -10.29 -8.12
CA PHE A 128 17.43 -10.03 -9.39
C PHE A 128 18.87 -10.59 -9.30
N PRO A 129 19.25 -11.59 -10.11
CA PRO A 129 20.57 -12.24 -10.03
C PRO A 129 21.77 -11.30 -10.15
N HIS A 130 21.61 -10.16 -10.83
CA HIS A 130 22.65 -9.18 -11.06
C HIS A 130 22.57 -7.96 -10.12
N ASN A 131 21.53 -7.88 -9.29
CA ASN A 131 21.32 -6.79 -8.34
C ASN A 131 20.37 -7.27 -7.24
N LEU A 132 20.89 -8.02 -6.27
CA LEU A 132 20.12 -8.31 -5.06
C LEU A 132 19.79 -6.95 -4.44
N SER A 133 18.55 -6.49 -4.62
CA SER A 133 18.10 -5.14 -4.28
C SER A 133 17.92 -5.03 -2.77
N LYS A 134 19.02 -5.27 -2.04
CA LYS A 134 19.11 -5.26 -0.58
C LYS A 134 18.77 -3.87 -0.11
N LEU A 135 18.05 -3.80 1.00
CA LEU A 135 17.77 -2.54 1.66
C LEU A 135 18.65 -2.40 2.90
N SER A 136 19.26 -1.23 3.04
CA SER A 136 19.72 -0.75 4.35
C SER A 136 18.52 -0.46 5.26
N LEU A 137 18.78 -0.32 6.56
CA LEU A 137 17.75 0.07 7.52
C LEU A 137 17.07 1.38 7.10
N ALA A 138 17.85 2.40 6.71
CA ALA A 138 17.33 3.69 6.29
C ALA A 138 16.45 3.61 5.03
N GLU A 139 16.83 2.78 4.05
CA GLU A 139 16.02 2.56 2.85
C GLU A 139 14.71 1.82 3.18
N ALA A 140 14.75 0.84 4.08
CA ALA A 140 13.54 0.16 4.55
C ALA A 140 12.58 1.15 5.24
N GLU A 141 13.09 2.03 6.12
CA GLU A 141 12.29 3.06 6.79
C GLU A 141 11.70 4.09 5.82
N ALA A 142 12.47 4.48 4.79
CA ALA A 142 12.00 5.38 3.76
C ALA A 142 10.83 4.76 2.97
N LEU A 143 10.91 3.47 2.62
CA LEU A 143 9.81 2.76 1.96
C LEU A 143 8.59 2.58 2.85
N ILE A 144 8.78 2.31 4.14
CA ILE A 144 7.68 2.27 5.12
C ILE A 144 6.97 3.62 5.16
N THR A 145 7.73 4.72 5.23
CA THR A 145 7.18 6.08 5.21
C THR A 145 6.44 6.37 3.90
N GLU A 146 6.96 5.91 2.75
CA GLU A 146 6.28 6.04 1.46
C GLU A 146 4.91 5.33 1.46
N ILE A 147 4.85 4.12 2.03
CA ILE A 147 3.62 3.35 2.19
C ILE A 147 2.62 4.10 3.08
N GLU A 148 3.05 4.59 4.24
CA GLU A 148 2.20 5.37 5.16
C GLU A 148 1.61 6.61 4.48
N GLN A 149 2.44 7.37 3.76
CA GLN A 149 2.02 8.57 3.04
C GLN A 149 1.02 8.25 1.93
N ALA A 150 1.23 7.15 1.21
CA ALA A 150 0.28 6.71 0.18
C ALA A 150 -1.08 6.32 0.78
N VAL A 151 -1.12 5.68 1.94
CA VAL A 151 -2.37 5.39 2.67
C VAL A 151 -3.08 6.69 3.07
N VAL A 152 -2.36 7.63 3.68
CA VAL A 152 -2.93 8.92 4.11
C VAL A 152 -3.49 9.71 2.93
N ALA A 153 -2.71 9.85 1.85
CA ALA A 153 -3.13 10.59 0.66
C ALA A 153 -4.36 9.95 -0.02
N SER A 154 -4.44 8.62 -0.02
CA SER A 154 -5.58 7.87 -0.59
C SER A 154 -6.87 8.08 0.19
N VAL A 155 -6.80 8.07 1.52
CA VAL A 155 -8.00 8.25 2.36
C VAL A 155 -8.51 9.69 2.26
N ALA A 156 -7.61 10.67 2.25
CA ALA A 156 -7.97 12.07 2.00
C ALA A 156 -8.63 12.25 0.60
N ALA A 157 -8.13 11.55 -0.42
CA ALA A 157 -8.75 11.56 -1.75
C ALA A 157 -10.13 10.89 -1.75
N LEU A 158 -10.30 9.76 -1.06
CA LEU A 158 -11.59 9.08 -0.91
C LEU A 158 -12.64 9.99 -0.28
N GLU A 159 -12.31 10.66 0.83
CA GLU A 159 -13.20 11.59 1.52
C GLU A 159 -13.68 12.74 0.62
N LYS A 160 -12.78 13.26 -0.24
CA LYS A 160 -13.11 14.30 -1.21
C LYS A 160 -14.11 13.84 -2.29
N HIS A 161 -14.04 12.58 -2.70
CA HIS A 161 -14.83 12.05 -3.82
C HIS A 161 -16.08 11.28 -3.40
N GLN A 162 -16.14 10.75 -2.18
CA GLN A 162 -17.28 9.99 -1.65
C GLN A 162 -17.47 10.24 -0.13
N PRO A 163 -18.01 11.41 0.27
CA PRO A 163 -18.14 11.79 1.68
C PRO A 163 -19.05 10.86 2.50
N VAL A 164 -19.86 10.00 1.87
CA VAL A 164 -20.84 9.13 2.55
C VAL A 164 -20.22 7.81 3.06
N VAL A 165 -19.12 7.34 2.47
CA VAL A 165 -18.49 6.05 2.86
C VAL A 165 -17.80 6.15 4.24
N THR A 166 -17.35 7.35 4.62
CA THR A 166 -16.66 7.61 5.90
C THR A 166 -17.57 7.43 7.12
N ALA A 167 -18.89 7.62 6.98
CA ALA A 167 -19.84 7.43 8.08
C ALA A 167 -20.07 5.96 8.45
N ILE A 168 -19.81 5.02 7.53
CA ILE A 168 -20.05 3.58 7.75
C ILE A 168 -18.84 2.92 8.41
N ALA A 169 -17.62 3.43 8.19
CA ALA A 169 -16.41 2.96 8.87
C ALA A 169 -16.33 3.37 10.35
N GLN A 170 -17.07 4.41 10.75
CA GLN A 170 -17.17 4.87 12.14
C GLN A 170 -18.33 4.21 12.93
N ALA A 171 -19.15 3.40 12.26
CA ALA A 171 -20.38 2.80 12.83
C ALA A 171 -20.31 1.27 13.01
N LYS A 172 -19.13 0.67 12.89
CA LYS A 172 -18.85 -0.75 13.18
C LYS A 172 -17.64 -0.88 14.08
#